data_AF-A0A379FLX0-F1
#
_entry.id   AF-A0A379FLX0-F1
#
_cell.length_a   1.000
_cell.length_b   1.000
_cell.length_c   1.000
_cell.angle_alpha   90.00
_cell.angle_beta   90.00
_cell.angle_gamma   90.00
#
_symmetry.space_group_name_H-M   'P 1'
#
loop_
_entity.id
_entity.type
_entity.pdbx_description
1 polymer ?
#
loop_
_entity_poly.entity_id
_entity_poly.type
_entity_poly.pdbx_seq_one_letter_code
_entity_poly.pdbx_strand_id
1 'polypeptide(L)' 'MKYTATKAWQKLTVKAGNILQVHYGTIYLHIGDTEPTESDDGLIVSSTVNFNEDYTVWVRTNSYADVNSDFVIQ' A
#
# COMPACT_ATOMS: atom_id res chain seq x y z
N MET A 1 -12.89 2.86 1.08
CA MET A 1 -12.70 2.02 2.30
C MET A 1 -11.42 2.43 3.01
N LYS A 2 -11.41 2.56 4.34
CA LYS A 2 -10.22 2.94 5.13
C LYS A 2 -9.43 1.71 5.56
N TYR A 3 -8.11 1.81 5.53
CA TYR A 3 -7.15 0.77 5.90
C TYR A 3 -6.01 1.36 6.77
N THR A 4 -5.33 0.49 7.50
CA THR A 4 -4.15 0.81 8.31
C THR A 4 -3.02 -0.13 7.92
N ALA A 5 -1.98 0.41 7.28
CA ALA A 5 -0.79 -0.33 6.88
C ALA A 5 0.07 -0.66 8.11
N THR A 6 0.37 -1.95 8.28
CA THR A 6 1.22 -2.49 9.35
C THR A 6 2.62 -2.82 8.84
N LYS A 7 3.52 -3.28 9.72
CA LYS A 7 4.86 -3.76 9.31
C LYS A 7 4.82 -5.01 8.43
N ALA A 8 3.82 -5.86 8.64
CA ALA A 8 3.57 -7.02 7.80
C ALA A 8 2.88 -6.60 6.48
N TRP A 9 3.18 -7.33 5.41
CA TRP A 9 2.54 -7.15 4.12
C TRP A 9 1.06 -7.50 4.17
N GLN A 10 0.24 -6.61 3.63
CA GLN A 10 -1.21 -6.78 3.52
C GLN A 10 -1.61 -6.85 2.05
N LYS A 11 -2.22 -7.96 1.65
CA LYS A 11 -2.72 -8.16 0.28
C LYS A 11 -4.04 -7.41 0.08
N LEU A 12 -4.15 -6.66 -1.01
CA LEU A 12 -5.36 -5.98 -1.43
C LEU A 12 -5.63 -6.22 -2.92
N THR A 13 -6.90 -6.28 -3.29
CA THR A 13 -7.32 -6.20 -4.69
C THR A 13 -7.85 -4.80 -4.94
N VAL A 14 -7.26 -4.10 -5.90
CA VAL A 14 -7.70 -2.77 -6.34
C VAL A 14 -8.26 -2.86 -7.75
N LYS A 15 -9.31 -2.08 -8.00
CA LYS A 15 -10.00 -2.05 -9.30
C LYS A 15 -9.54 -0.86 -10.13
N ALA A 16 -9.66 -1.00 -11.44
CA ALA A 16 -9.45 0.09 -12.37
C ALA A 16 -10.31 1.30 -11.99
N GLY A 17 -9.72 2.48 -11.99
CA GLY A 17 -10.34 3.73 -11.56
C GLY A 17 -10.24 4.01 -10.07
N ASN A 18 -9.78 3.05 -9.25
CA ASN A 18 -9.60 3.31 -7.82
C ASN A 18 -8.41 4.23 -7.57
N ILE A 19 -8.50 4.98 -6.47
CA ILE A 19 -7.46 5.86 -5.97
C ILE A 19 -7.04 5.42 -4.57
N LEU A 20 -5.76 5.16 -4.36
CA LEU A 20 -5.18 5.02 -3.02
C LEU A 20 -4.68 6.37 -2.55
N GLN A 21 -5.12 6.80 -1.38
CA GLN A 21 -4.70 8.05 -0.75
C GLN A 21 -4.21 7.81 0.68
N VAL A 22 -2.97 8.18 0.95
CA VAL A 22 -2.33 8.12 2.27
C VAL A 22 -2.68 9.39 3.05
N HIS A 23 -3.20 9.23 4.27
CA HIS A 23 -3.58 10.33 5.14
C HIS A 23 -2.53 10.62 6.22
N TYR A 24 -1.76 9.61 6.62
CA TYR A 24 -0.73 9.75 7.63
C TYR A 24 0.44 8.80 7.37
N GLY A 25 1.66 9.33 7.45
CA GLY A 25 2.88 8.57 7.21
C GLY A 25 3.14 8.27 5.73
N THR A 26 3.78 7.14 5.51
CA THR A 26 4.18 6.66 4.19
C THR A 26 3.93 5.16 4.13
N ILE A 27 3.55 4.63 2.98
CA ILE A 27 3.43 3.19 2.75
C ILE A 27 4.38 2.73 1.64
N TYR A 28 4.72 1.46 1.70
CA TYR A 28 5.37 0.72 0.63
C TYR A 28 4.28 -0.02 -0.12
N LEU A 29 4.27 0.10 -1.44
CA LEU A 29 3.29 -0.51 -2.35
C LEU A 29 4.03 -1.39 -3.34
N HIS A 30 3.71 -2.68 -3.39
CA HIS A 30 4.21 -3.60 -4.41
C HIS A 30 3.04 -4.14 -5.24
N ILE A 31 3.20 -4.22 -6.55
CA ILE A 31 2.17 -4.74 -7.48
C ILE A 31 2.55 -6.16 -7.89
N GLY A 32 1.65 -7.12 -7.69
CA GLY A 32 1.86 -8.52 -8.07
C GLY A 32 1.11 -9.51 -7.18
N ASP A 33 0.99 -10.75 -7.65
CA ASP A 33 0.22 -11.78 -6.93
C ASP A 33 0.98 -12.46 -5.78
N THR A 34 2.31 -12.43 -5.85
CA THR A 34 3.24 -13.00 -4.85
C THR A 34 3.55 -11.99 -3.76
N GLU A 35 3.58 -12.44 -2.51
CA GLU A 35 3.98 -11.62 -1.38
C GLU A 35 5.45 -11.18 -1.51
N PRO A 36 5.77 -9.89 -1.38
CA PRO A 36 7.15 -9.42 -1.46
C PRO A 36 7.96 -9.84 -0.22
N THR A 37 9.28 -9.88 -0.35
CA THR A 37 10.16 -10.07 0.82
C THR A 37 10.33 -8.76 1.58
N GLU A 38 10.88 -8.81 2.80
CA GLU A 38 11.14 -7.58 3.56
C GLU A 38 12.17 -6.66 2.92
N SER A 39 13.04 -7.18 2.05
CA SER A 39 14.06 -6.42 1.32
C SER A 39 13.54 -5.82 0.02
N ASP A 40 12.30 -6.12 -0.36
CA ASP A 40 11.68 -5.57 -1.57
C ASP A 40 10.96 -4.26 -1.21
N ASP A 41 11.60 -3.14 -1.56
CA ASP A 41 11.15 -1.80 -1.17
C ASP A 41 10.04 -1.25 -2.06
N GLY A 42 9.57 -1.98 -3.09
CA GLY A 42 8.43 -1.57 -3.92
C GLY A 42 8.43 -0.07 -4.30
N LEU A 43 7.23 0.54 -4.33
CA LEU A 43 7.04 1.98 -4.48
C LEU A 43 6.73 2.62 -3.11
N ILE A 44 7.44 3.70 -2.79
CA ILE A 44 7.16 4.52 -1.60
C ILE A 44 6.06 5.54 -1.93
N VAL A 45 4.96 5.53 -1.17
CA VAL A 45 3.79 6.37 -1.38
C VAL A 45 3.48 7.18 -0.12
N SER A 46 3.50 8.51 -0.24
CA SER A 46 3.17 9.45 0.85
C SER A 46 1.97 10.35 0.55
N SER A 47 1.34 10.19 -0.62
CA SER A 47 0.15 10.93 -1.03
C SER A 47 -0.80 10.02 -1.79
N THR A 48 -0.81 10.09 -3.13
CA THR A 48 -1.87 9.47 -3.93
C THR A 48 -1.32 8.60 -5.06
N VAL A 49 -1.96 7.45 -5.31
CA VAL A 49 -1.72 6.56 -6.45
C VAL A 49 -3.04 6.26 -7.15
N ASN A 50 -3.07 6.46 -8.47
CA ASN A 50 -4.20 6.12 -9.31
C ASN A 50 -3.96 4.77 -9.99
N PHE A 51 -4.95 3.88 -9.94
CA PHE A 51 -4.89 2.58 -10.62
C PHE A 51 -5.72 2.63 -11.90
N ASN A 52 -5.06 2.42 -13.04
CA ASN A 52 -5.73 2.45 -14.35
C ASN A 52 -6.29 1.09 -14.78
N GLU A 53 -5.87 0.02 -14.10
CA GLU A 53 -6.29 -1.37 -14.34
C GLU A 53 -6.56 -2.06 -13.00
N ASP A 54 -7.09 -3.28 -13.06
CA ASP A 54 -7.22 -4.12 -11.88
C ASP A 54 -5.85 -4.67 -11.47
N TYR A 55 -5.47 -4.47 -10.20
CA TYR A 55 -4.21 -4.97 -9.66
C TYR A 55 -4.42 -5.74 -8.36
N THR A 56 -3.59 -6.77 -8.17
CA THR A 56 -3.25 -7.26 -6.83
C THR A 56 -2.09 -6.44 -6.32
N VAL A 57 -2.25 -5.84 -5.14
CA VAL A 57 -1.21 -5.05 -4.49
C VAL A 57 -0.92 -5.53 -3.08
N TRP A 58 0.29 -5.28 -2.64
CA TRP A 58 0.74 -5.50 -1.27
C TRP A 58 1.16 -4.18 -0.66
N VAL A 59 0.66 -3.90 0.53
CA VAL A 59 0.97 -2.67 1.26
C VAL A 59 1.55 -2.97 2.63
N ARG A 60 2.52 -2.17 3.06
CA ARG A 60 3.02 -2.14 4.43
C ARG A 60 3.52 -0.75 4.80
N THR A 61 3.73 -0.49 6.08
CA THR A 61 4.54 0.65 6.53
C THR A 61 6.02 0.28 6.56
N ASN A 62 6.90 1.25 6.78
CA ASN A 62 8.33 0.99 6.98
C ASN A 62 8.54 -0.01 8.15
N SER A 63 9.47 -0.96 8.00
CA SER A 63 9.84 -1.92 9.06
C SER A 63 10.27 -1.23 10.37
N TYR A 64 10.84 -0.03 10.28
CA TYR A 64 11.26 0.80 11.41
C TYR A 64 10.21 1.80 11.89
N ALA A 65 9.00 1.80 11.33
CA ALA A 65 7.98 2.75 11.75
C ALA A 65 7.51 2.45 13.19
N ASP A 66 7.47 3.48 14.03
CA ASP A 66 6.90 3.41 15.38
C ASP A 66 5.37 3.64 15.38
N VAL A 67 4.83 4.04 14.23
CA VAL A 67 3.41 4.31 14.00
C VAL A 67 2.96 3.66 12.70
N ASN A 68 1.73 3.14 12.68
CA ASN A 68 1.11 2.64 11.46
C ASN A 68 0.70 3.80 10.54
N SER A 69 0.64 3.52 9.24
CA SER A 69 0.22 4.51 8.23
C SER A 69 -1.25 4.27 7.86
N ASP A 70 -2.05 5.33 7.87
CA ASP A 70 -3.47 5.27 7.49
C ASP A 70 -3.65 5.67 6.02
N PHE A 71 -4.46 4.91 5.31
CA PHE A 71 -4.81 5.21 3.92
C PHE A 71 -6.24 4.80 3.58
N VAL A 72 -6.75 5.28 2.46
CA VAL A 72 -8.04 4.91 1.91
C VAL A 72 -7.90 4.44 0.47
N ILE A 73 -8.78 3.55 0.04
CA ILE A 73 -8.96 3.20 -1.38
C ILE A 73 -10.40 3.56 -1.75
N GLN A 74 -10.57 4.40 -2.76
CA GLN A 74 -11.87 4.89 -3.23
C GLN A 74 -12.09 4.51 -4.67
#